data_AF-A0A1X2J050-F1
#
_entry.id   AF-A0A1X2J050-F1
#
_cell.length_a   1.000
_cell.length_b   1.000
_cell.length_c   1.000
_cell.angle_alpha   90.00
_cell.angle_beta   90.00
_cell.angle_gamma   90.00
#
_symmetry.space_group_name_H-M   'P 1'
#
loop_
_entity.id
_entity.type
_entity.pdbx_description
1 polymer ?
#
loop_
_entity_poly.entity_id
_entity_poly.type
_entity_poly.pdbx_seq_one_letter_code
_entity_poly.pdbx_strand_id
1 'polypeptide(L)'
;MLSNITRSTTSALNVRLFSSASVAMAGRQGGRFRKPEKKYDVSHMEQFAFDDQTTIGHELFENIRHVRQYLRKTKYELPKLSAYAKPFVPPTSEEIVTYKTQTYCGEGHPVERKVVLTVKVADLKLTDTQRHKFLLLAGPRYHVDSDELIMSSEKFPQVKQNKKYVSDLLQTLLKEAKDDKDTFADIPLDLPQPKKKLVFPAEWARPQKQQQQQSEQPQQQE
;
A
#
# COMPACT_ATOMS: atom_id res chain seq x y z
N MET A 1 43.47 3.31 4.43
CA MET A 1 42.78 4.60 4.29
C MET A 1 41.37 4.43 4.82
N LEU A 2 41.15 4.76 6.10
CA LEU A 2 39.88 4.59 6.80
C LEU A 2 39.21 5.97 6.90
N SER A 3 38.11 6.18 6.18
CA SER A 3 37.28 7.37 6.30
C SER A 3 36.14 7.11 7.29
N ASN A 4 36.30 7.60 8.51
CA ASN A 4 35.20 7.69 9.47
C ASN A 4 34.32 8.90 9.11
N ILE A 5 33.15 8.63 8.55
CA ILE A 5 32.09 9.62 8.34
C ILE A 5 31.29 9.70 9.63
N THR A 6 31.54 10.73 10.44
CA THR A 6 30.70 11.08 11.59
C THR A 6 29.39 11.66 11.08
N ARG A 7 28.28 10.93 11.25
CA ARG A 7 26.92 11.46 11.04
C ARG A 7 26.54 12.30 12.24
N SER A 8 26.41 13.62 12.06
CA SER A 8 25.79 14.50 13.05
C SER A 8 24.28 14.29 13.04
N THR A 9 23.77 13.58 14.04
CA THR A 9 22.34 13.57 14.36
C THR A 9 22.04 14.78 15.23
N THR A 10 21.71 15.91 14.62
CA THR A 10 21.12 17.03 15.36
C THR A 10 19.62 16.75 15.54
N SER A 11 19.29 16.04 16.62
CA SER A 11 17.93 16.04 17.17
C SER A 11 17.62 17.46 17.65
N ALA A 12 16.82 18.20 16.88
CA ALA A 12 16.27 19.48 17.32
C ALA A 12 15.24 19.22 18.42
N LEU A 13 15.71 19.12 19.66
CA LEU A 13 14.86 19.25 20.82
C LEU A 13 14.35 20.69 20.85
N ASN A 14 13.07 20.87 20.55
CA ASN A 14 12.32 22.09 20.83
C ASN A 14 12.28 22.33 22.34
N VAL A 15 13.37 22.85 22.89
CA VAL A 15 13.40 23.41 24.24
C VAL A 15 12.86 24.83 24.13
N ARG A 16 11.66 25.05 24.68
CA ARG A 16 11.12 26.38 24.91
C ARG A 16 12.14 27.18 25.72
N LEU A 17 12.85 28.10 25.07
CA LEU A 17 13.68 29.09 25.73
C LEU A 17 12.74 30.11 26.39
N PHE A 18 12.41 29.90 27.67
CA PHE A 18 11.98 31.01 28.50
C PHE A 18 13.17 31.97 28.60
N SER A 19 13.09 33.12 27.95
CA SER A 19 14.13 34.14 28.03
C SER A 19 14.20 34.71 29.44
N SER A 20 15.23 34.36 30.21
CA SER A 20 15.54 35.01 31.49
C SER A 20 16.43 36.23 31.23
N ALA A 21 15.86 37.32 30.72
CA ALA A 21 16.55 38.61 30.74
C ALA A 21 16.51 39.17 32.17
N SER A 22 17.62 39.72 32.66
CA SER A 22 17.71 40.31 34.00
C SER A 22 16.87 41.60 34.08
N VAL A 23 16.16 41.81 35.20
CA VAL A 23 15.32 43.01 35.42
C VAL A 23 16.13 44.31 35.32
N ALA A 24 17.44 44.26 35.56
CA ALA A 24 18.35 45.40 35.38
C ALA A 24 18.58 45.80 33.92
N MET A 25 18.43 44.86 32.96
CA MET A 25 18.48 45.12 31.51
C MET A 25 17.12 45.51 30.93
N ALA A 26 16.03 45.36 31.69
CA ALA A 26 14.75 45.96 31.33
C ALA A 26 14.86 47.47 31.58
N GLY A 27 15.36 48.20 30.58
CA GLY A 27 15.54 49.64 30.66
C GLY A 27 14.28 50.33 31.22
N ARG A 28 14.47 51.30 32.12
CA ARG A 28 13.37 52.18 32.59
C ARG A 28 12.66 52.71 31.35
N GLN A 29 11.40 52.31 31.15
CA GLN A 29 10.56 52.90 30.11
C GLN A 29 10.29 54.35 30.49
N GLY A 30 11.22 55.23 30.13
CA GLY A 30 11.08 56.68 30.21
C GLY A 30 9.83 57.07 29.45
N GLY A 31 9.02 57.91 30.09
CA GLY A 31 7.67 58.28 29.65
C GLY A 31 7.58 58.62 28.17
N ARG A 32 7.10 57.63 27.42
CA ARG A 32 6.36 57.68 26.15
C ARG A 32 6.10 56.22 25.82
N PHE A 33 5.14 55.62 26.52
CA PHE A 33 4.45 54.46 25.95
C PHE A 33 3.98 54.91 24.57
N ARG A 34 4.70 54.55 23.50
CA ARG A 34 4.13 54.60 22.16
C ARG A 34 2.93 53.67 22.27
N LYS A 35 1.73 54.26 22.45
CA LYS A 35 0.49 53.52 22.44
C LYS A 35 0.57 52.70 21.14
N PRO A 36 0.51 51.35 21.20
CA PRO A 36 0.58 50.56 19.99
C PRO A 36 -0.47 51.13 19.04
N GLU A 37 -0.08 51.39 17.80
CA GLU A 37 -0.99 52.00 16.83
C GLU A 37 -2.27 51.16 16.80
N LYS A 38 -3.39 51.80 17.11
CA LYS A 38 -4.71 51.18 17.26
C LYS A 38 -5.33 50.80 15.90
N LYS A 39 -4.50 50.27 14.99
CA LYS A 39 -4.86 49.91 13.61
C LYS A 39 -5.99 48.88 13.55
N TYR A 40 -6.11 48.06 14.59
CA TYR A 40 -7.12 47.00 14.71
C TYR A 40 -8.16 47.31 15.80
N ASP A 41 -8.25 48.54 16.28
CA ASP A 41 -9.33 48.96 17.19
C ASP A 41 -10.57 49.28 16.35
N VAL A 42 -11.74 48.76 16.71
CA VAL A 42 -12.97 48.82 15.88
C VAL A 42 -13.34 50.26 15.51
N SER A 43 -13.06 51.22 16.40
CA SER A 43 -13.33 52.65 16.16
C SER A 43 -12.35 53.33 15.19
N HIS A 44 -11.23 52.69 14.87
CA HIS A 44 -10.17 53.20 13.98
C HIS A 44 -10.03 52.36 12.69
N MET A 45 -10.87 51.34 12.51
CA MET A 45 -10.94 50.59 11.26
C MET A 45 -11.73 51.40 10.22
N GLU A 46 -11.38 51.19 8.95
CA GLU A 46 -12.17 51.72 7.84
C GLU A 46 -13.55 51.07 7.82
N GLN A 47 -14.55 51.84 7.39
CA GLN A 47 -15.90 51.31 7.22
C GLN A 47 -15.91 50.29 6.08
N PHE A 48 -16.52 49.13 6.31
CA PHE A 48 -16.61 48.07 5.31
C PHE A 48 -17.45 48.51 4.11
N ALA A 49 -16.85 48.50 2.91
CA ALA A 49 -17.46 48.98 1.67
C ALA A 49 -18.16 47.89 0.84
N PHE A 50 -18.32 46.67 1.38
CA PHE A 50 -18.86 45.50 0.67
C PHE A 50 -18.03 45.08 -0.56
N ASP A 51 -16.72 45.33 -0.52
CA ASP A 51 -15.75 45.06 -1.58
C ASP A 51 -14.95 43.76 -1.39
N ASP A 52 -15.09 43.09 -0.24
CA ASP A 52 -14.45 41.81 0.05
C ASP A 52 -15.42 40.77 0.64
N GLN A 53 -15.03 39.49 0.58
CA GLN A 53 -15.79 38.40 1.19
C GLN A 53 -15.24 38.01 2.56
N THR A 54 -16.03 37.28 3.33
CA THR A 54 -15.56 36.65 4.57
C THR A 54 -14.53 35.55 4.27
N THR A 55 -13.79 35.11 5.29
CA THR A 55 -12.80 34.02 5.16
C THR A 55 -13.40 32.75 4.52
N ILE A 56 -14.62 32.38 4.89
CA ILE A 56 -15.33 31.22 4.31
C ILE A 56 -15.61 31.45 2.81
N GLY A 57 -15.94 32.69 2.41
CA GLY A 57 -16.12 33.05 1.01
C GLY A 57 -14.83 32.92 0.20
N HIS A 58 -13.70 33.33 0.77
CA HIS A 58 -12.38 33.13 0.14
C HIS A 58 -11.99 31.66 0.03
N GLU A 59 -12.23 30.84 1.06
CA GLU A 59 -12.01 29.40 1.01
C GLU A 59 -12.84 28.73 -0.11
N LEU A 60 -14.09 29.16 -0.27
CA LEU A 60 -14.94 28.69 -1.36
C LEU A 60 -14.36 29.09 -2.73
N PHE A 61 -13.89 30.32 -2.88
CA PHE A 61 -13.26 30.76 -4.13
C PHE A 61 -11.96 30.00 -4.44
N GLU A 62 -11.13 29.72 -3.45
CA GLU A 62 -9.93 28.90 -3.62
C GLU A 62 -10.27 27.47 -4.04
N ASN A 63 -11.29 26.87 -3.43
CA ASN A 63 -11.79 25.56 -3.87
C ASN A 63 -12.25 25.59 -5.33
N ILE A 64 -13.00 26.61 -5.74
CA ILE A 64 -13.41 26.79 -7.13
C ILE A 64 -12.19 26.92 -8.06
N ARG A 65 -11.17 27.70 -7.66
CA ARG A 65 -9.92 27.86 -8.43
C ARG A 65 -9.19 26.52 -8.57
N HIS A 66 -9.08 25.73 -7.50
CA HIS A 66 -8.48 24.40 -7.52
C HIS A 66 -9.23 23.46 -8.46
N VAL A 67 -10.57 23.38 -8.36
CA VAL A 67 -11.37 22.54 -9.26
C VAL A 67 -11.16 22.94 -10.72
N ARG A 68 -11.19 24.24 -11.02
CA ARG A 68 -10.94 24.77 -12.38
C ARG A 68 -9.53 24.43 -12.87
N GLN A 69 -8.53 24.43 -11.99
CA GLN A 69 -7.18 24.00 -12.32
C GLN A 69 -7.16 22.53 -12.76
N TYR A 70 -7.80 21.63 -12.02
CA TYR A 70 -7.89 20.21 -12.40
C TYR A 70 -8.68 20.02 -13.71
N LEU A 71 -9.79 20.72 -13.92
CA LEU A 71 -10.53 20.67 -15.19
C LEU A 71 -9.67 21.11 -16.38
N ARG A 72 -8.82 22.14 -16.18
CA ARG A 72 -7.85 22.57 -17.20
C ARG A 72 -6.84 21.48 -17.49
N LYS A 73 -6.27 20.82 -16.46
CA LYS A 73 -5.36 19.69 -16.63
C LYS A 73 -6.03 18.53 -17.38
N THR A 74 -7.26 18.19 -17.03
CA THR A 74 -8.05 17.17 -17.73
C THR A 74 -8.23 17.49 -19.21
N LYS A 75 -8.52 18.75 -19.56
CA LYS A 75 -8.75 19.15 -20.95
C LYS A 75 -7.47 19.24 -21.78
N TYR A 76 -6.39 19.78 -21.22
CA TYR A 76 -5.19 20.15 -21.99
C TYR A 76 -3.96 19.28 -21.74
N GLU A 77 -3.86 18.63 -20.58
CA GLU A 77 -2.68 17.83 -20.19
C GLU A 77 -2.95 16.34 -20.35
N LEU A 78 -4.09 15.81 -19.87
CA LEU A 78 -4.37 14.37 -19.94
C LEU A 78 -4.35 13.80 -21.36
N PRO A 79 -4.91 14.46 -22.40
CA PRO A 79 -4.83 13.92 -23.77
C PRO A 79 -3.38 13.79 -24.26
N LYS A 80 -2.46 14.62 -23.78
CA LYS A 80 -1.03 14.54 -24.14
C LYS A 80 -0.36 13.30 -23.52
N LEU A 81 -0.88 12.77 -22.41
CA LEU A 81 -0.35 11.56 -21.79
C LEU A 81 -0.56 10.31 -22.65
N SER A 82 -1.53 10.33 -23.58
CA SER A 82 -1.76 9.23 -24.51
C SER A 82 -0.52 8.91 -25.36
N ALA A 83 0.33 9.89 -25.65
CA ALA A 83 1.58 9.70 -26.38
C ALA A 83 2.60 8.82 -25.63
N TYR A 84 2.48 8.70 -24.31
CA TYR A 84 3.36 7.88 -23.46
C TYR A 84 2.71 6.56 -23.02
N ALA A 85 1.46 6.31 -23.42
CA ALA A 85 0.77 5.07 -23.09
C ALA A 85 1.40 3.89 -23.85
N LYS A 86 1.66 2.80 -23.12
CA LYS A 86 2.11 1.53 -23.69
C LYS A 86 0.94 0.55 -23.62
N PRO A 87 0.63 -0.20 -24.69
CA PRO A 87 -0.43 -1.20 -24.65
C PRO A 87 -0.05 -2.31 -23.66
N PHE A 88 -1.05 -2.87 -22.99
CA PHE A 88 -0.85 -4.01 -22.11
C PHE A 88 -0.51 -5.24 -22.94
N VAL A 89 0.61 -5.88 -22.62
CA VAL A 89 1.01 -7.17 -23.17
C VAL A 89 0.87 -8.19 -22.03
N PRO A 90 0.03 -9.23 -22.17
CA PRO A 90 -0.11 -10.25 -21.14
C PRO A 90 1.22 -11.02 -20.97
N PRO A 91 1.52 -11.50 -19.75
CA PRO A 91 2.72 -12.29 -19.51
C PRO A 91 2.69 -13.60 -20.28
N THR A 92 3.85 -14.05 -20.75
CA THR A 92 4.01 -15.32 -21.45
C THR A 92 4.04 -16.50 -20.47
N SER A 93 3.90 -17.73 -20.96
CA SER A 93 3.97 -18.93 -20.12
C SER A 93 5.33 -19.17 -19.45
N GLU A 94 6.37 -18.44 -19.84
CA GLU A 94 7.70 -18.48 -19.20
C GLU A 94 7.77 -17.54 -17.98
N GLU A 95 6.94 -16.50 -17.94
CA GLU A 95 6.87 -15.49 -16.89
C GLU A 95 5.98 -15.96 -15.72
N ILE A 96 6.41 -17.03 -15.07
CA ILE A 96 5.62 -17.74 -14.04
C ILE A 96 5.65 -17.01 -12.68
N VAL A 97 6.72 -16.27 -12.41
CA VAL A 97 6.99 -15.69 -11.08
C VAL A 97 6.35 -14.33 -10.95
N THR A 98 5.55 -14.15 -9.90
CA THR A 98 4.98 -12.84 -9.55
C THR A 98 5.70 -12.22 -8.35
N TYR A 99 6.11 -10.96 -8.51
CA TYR A 99 6.70 -10.17 -7.43
C TYR A 99 5.74 -9.07 -7.00
N LYS A 100 5.42 -9.01 -5.71
CA LYS A 100 4.62 -7.94 -5.11
C LYS A 100 5.51 -7.04 -4.25
N THR A 101 5.49 -5.76 -4.59
CA THR A 101 6.14 -4.66 -3.85
C THR A 101 5.08 -3.64 -3.42
N GLN A 102 5.35 -2.90 -2.35
CA GLN A 102 4.46 -1.86 -1.83
C GLN A 102 5.22 -0.54 -1.76
N THR A 103 4.60 0.56 -2.16
CA THR A 103 5.19 1.90 -2.18
C THR A 103 4.20 2.88 -1.54
N TYR A 104 4.68 3.72 -0.62
CA TYR A 104 3.87 4.67 0.16
C TYR A 104 3.98 6.13 -0.36
N CYS A 105 4.20 6.28 -1.67
CA CYS A 105 4.18 7.54 -2.45
C CYS A 105 4.38 8.85 -1.66
N GLY A 106 5.63 9.15 -1.28
CA GLY A 106 6.01 10.38 -0.58
C GLY A 106 6.43 10.17 0.88
N GLU A 107 6.10 9.01 1.45
CA GLU A 107 6.51 8.63 2.81
C GLU A 107 7.55 7.51 2.79
N GLY A 108 8.59 7.64 3.61
CA GLY A 108 9.57 6.58 3.81
C GLY A 108 9.07 5.54 4.82
N HIS A 109 8.29 4.56 4.37
CA HIS A 109 7.72 3.55 5.26
C HIS A 109 8.63 2.31 5.37
N PRO A 110 8.89 1.76 6.57
CA PRO A 110 9.81 0.62 6.73
C PRO A 110 9.38 -0.63 5.97
N VAL A 111 8.07 -0.86 5.77
CA VAL A 111 7.55 -2.03 5.04
C VAL A 111 7.81 -1.95 3.54
N GLU A 112 8.11 -0.77 2.99
CA GLU A 112 8.38 -0.60 1.54
C GLU A 112 9.53 -1.51 1.05
N ARG A 113 10.50 -1.83 1.93
CA ARG A 113 11.62 -2.74 1.57
C ARG A 113 11.18 -4.18 1.34
N LYS A 114 10.00 -4.59 1.81
CA LYS A 114 9.50 -5.97 1.73
C LYS A 114 9.17 -6.34 0.29
N VAL A 115 9.63 -7.52 -0.13
CA VAL A 115 9.27 -8.13 -1.41
C VAL A 115 8.62 -9.48 -1.15
N VAL A 116 7.47 -9.72 -1.77
CA VAL A 116 6.78 -11.01 -1.74
C VAL A 116 6.89 -11.64 -3.13
N LEU A 117 7.30 -12.90 -3.20
CA LEU A 117 7.29 -13.74 -4.38
C LEU A 117 6.16 -14.76 -4.24
N THR A 118 5.38 -14.93 -5.31
CA THR A 118 4.35 -15.95 -5.42
C THR A 118 4.51 -16.71 -6.74
N VAL A 119 4.50 -18.04 -6.66
CA VAL A 119 4.67 -18.97 -7.78
C VAL A 119 3.74 -20.16 -7.62
N LYS A 120 3.08 -20.59 -8.69
CA LYS A 120 2.32 -21.85 -8.68
C LYS A 120 3.25 -23.04 -8.86
N VAL A 121 3.03 -24.09 -8.08
CA VAL A 121 3.91 -25.28 -8.11
C VAL A 121 3.73 -26.05 -9.42
N ALA A 122 2.51 -26.12 -9.95
CA ALA A 122 2.22 -26.74 -11.25
C ALA A 122 3.05 -26.14 -12.42
N ASP A 123 3.27 -24.83 -12.41
CA ASP A 123 3.95 -24.12 -13.50
C ASP A 123 5.47 -24.38 -13.51
N LEU A 124 6.05 -24.89 -12.42
CA LEU A 124 7.48 -25.21 -12.30
C LEU A 124 7.90 -26.48 -13.09
N LYS A 125 6.95 -27.25 -13.63
CA LYS A 125 7.18 -28.46 -14.45
C LYS A 125 8.17 -29.44 -13.81
N LEU A 126 7.99 -29.73 -12.53
CA LEU A 126 8.77 -30.73 -11.79
C LEU A 126 8.16 -32.13 -11.98
N THR A 127 8.99 -33.17 -11.91
CA THR A 127 8.49 -34.56 -11.83
C THR A 127 7.81 -34.79 -10.46
N ASP A 128 6.95 -35.81 -10.35
CA ASP A 128 6.21 -36.05 -9.09
C ASP A 128 7.12 -36.27 -7.88
N THR A 129 8.27 -36.95 -8.06
CA THR A 129 9.28 -37.14 -7.01
C THR A 129 9.94 -35.82 -6.60
N GLN A 130 10.32 -35.00 -7.58
CA GLN A 130 10.90 -33.67 -7.34
C GLN A 130 9.89 -32.70 -6.73
N ARG A 131 8.62 -32.79 -7.14
CA ARG A 131 7.51 -32.01 -6.58
C ARG A 131 7.28 -32.38 -5.12
N HIS A 132 7.27 -33.68 -4.80
CA HIS A 132 7.15 -34.15 -3.42
C HIS A 132 8.26 -33.57 -2.54
N LYS A 133 9.52 -33.72 -2.96
CA LYS A 133 10.68 -33.15 -2.28
C LYS A 133 10.59 -31.62 -2.15
N PHE A 134 10.17 -30.93 -3.21
CA PHE A 134 9.99 -29.48 -3.22
C PHE A 134 8.96 -29.01 -2.20
N LEU A 135 7.83 -29.71 -2.09
CA LEU A 135 6.77 -29.39 -1.13
C LEU A 135 7.23 -29.62 0.32
N LEU A 136 7.98 -30.69 0.58
CA LEU A 136 8.60 -30.92 1.89
C LEU A 136 9.56 -29.80 2.28
N LEU A 137 10.42 -29.35 1.35
CA LEU A 137 11.36 -28.24 1.57
C LEU A 137 10.65 -26.89 1.74
N ALA A 138 9.54 -26.67 1.04
CA ALA A 138 8.74 -25.46 1.14
C ALA A 138 8.04 -25.34 2.52
N GLY A 139 7.59 -26.47 3.07
CA GLY A 139 6.90 -26.54 4.36
C GLY A 139 5.67 -25.61 4.41
N PRO A 140 5.53 -24.74 5.43
CA PRO A 140 4.33 -23.91 5.63
C PRO A 140 4.15 -22.79 4.60
N ARG A 141 5.11 -22.60 3.70
CA ARG A 141 5.06 -21.58 2.64
C ARG A 141 4.17 -22.01 1.46
N TYR A 142 3.86 -23.29 1.37
CA TYR A 142 2.98 -23.84 0.36
C TYR A 142 1.52 -23.75 0.81
N HIS A 143 0.66 -23.22 -0.07
CA HIS A 143 -0.78 -23.15 0.14
C HIS A 143 -1.49 -24.21 -0.70
N VAL A 144 -2.12 -25.16 -0.02
CA VAL A 144 -2.86 -26.29 -0.63
C VAL A 144 -4.05 -25.82 -1.45
N ASP A 145 -4.77 -24.80 -0.97
CA ASP A 145 -6.01 -24.32 -1.61
C ASP A 145 -5.77 -23.67 -2.99
N SER A 146 -4.61 -23.02 -3.18
CA SER A 146 -4.26 -22.28 -4.40
C SER A 146 -3.13 -22.92 -5.21
N ASP A 147 -2.49 -23.98 -4.70
CA ASP A 147 -1.27 -24.60 -5.24
C ASP A 147 -0.12 -23.57 -5.44
N GLU A 148 -0.05 -22.58 -4.55
CA GLU A 148 0.91 -21.48 -4.61
C GLU A 148 1.95 -21.56 -3.49
N LEU A 149 3.21 -21.35 -3.85
CA LEU A 149 4.31 -21.09 -2.94
C LEU A 149 4.45 -19.58 -2.74
N ILE A 150 4.33 -19.13 -1.48
CA ILE A 150 4.48 -17.72 -1.12
C ILE A 150 5.67 -17.56 -0.18
N MET A 151 6.59 -16.68 -0.57
CA MET A 151 7.76 -16.34 0.25
C MET A 151 8.03 -14.85 0.20
N SER A 152 8.52 -14.29 1.30
CA SER A 152 8.82 -12.88 1.37
C SER A 152 10.13 -12.61 2.08
N SER A 153 10.79 -11.51 1.72
CA SER A 153 11.97 -11.01 2.41
C SER A 153 11.85 -9.53 2.72
N GLU A 154 12.24 -9.19 3.95
CA GLU A 154 12.40 -7.83 4.44
C GLU A 154 13.78 -7.65 5.13
N LYS A 155 14.69 -8.61 4.91
CA LYS A 155 15.99 -8.67 5.62
C LYS A 155 16.92 -7.51 5.25
N PHE A 156 16.87 -7.08 3.99
CA PHE A 156 17.79 -6.08 3.46
C PHE A 156 17.15 -4.68 3.43
N PRO A 157 17.95 -3.60 3.54
CA PRO A 157 17.43 -2.24 3.45
C PRO A 157 16.83 -1.89 2.09
N GLN A 158 17.39 -2.43 1.00
CA GLN A 158 16.96 -2.12 -0.36
C GLN A 158 16.00 -3.17 -0.92
N VAL A 159 14.91 -2.72 -1.56
CA VAL A 159 13.93 -3.57 -2.26
C VAL A 159 14.61 -4.50 -3.27
N LYS A 160 15.58 -3.97 -4.05
CA LYS A 160 16.31 -4.73 -5.07
C LYS A 160 17.08 -5.92 -4.47
N GLN A 161 17.67 -5.73 -3.28
CA GLN A 161 18.39 -6.78 -2.57
C GLN A 161 17.43 -7.86 -2.06
N ASN A 162 16.29 -7.45 -1.48
CA ASN A 162 15.25 -8.39 -1.07
C ASN A 162 14.68 -9.18 -2.25
N LYS A 163 14.41 -8.53 -3.40
CA LYS A 163 13.96 -9.22 -4.62
C LYS A 163 14.96 -10.28 -5.08
N LYS A 164 16.25 -9.90 -5.14
CA LYS A 164 17.32 -10.83 -5.52
C LYS A 164 17.42 -12.01 -4.56
N TYR A 165 17.40 -11.74 -3.26
CA TYR A 165 17.46 -12.79 -2.25
C TYR A 165 16.35 -13.82 -2.38
N VAL A 166 15.11 -13.38 -2.62
CA VAL A 166 13.97 -14.29 -2.78
C VAL A 166 14.07 -15.08 -4.10
N SER A 167 14.58 -14.45 -5.16
CA SER A 167 14.88 -15.14 -6.42
C SER A 167 15.96 -16.22 -6.24
N ASP A 168 17.06 -15.89 -5.58
CA ASP A 168 18.16 -16.82 -5.31
C ASP A 168 17.69 -17.98 -4.42
N LEU A 169 16.83 -17.70 -3.44
CA LEU A 169 16.23 -18.72 -2.57
C LEU A 169 15.35 -19.70 -3.36
N LEU A 170 14.48 -19.20 -4.25
CA LEU A 170 13.69 -20.04 -5.14
C LEU A 170 14.61 -20.92 -5.99
N GLN A 171 15.66 -20.35 -6.59
CA GLN A 171 16.61 -21.12 -7.40
C GLN A 171 17.31 -22.21 -6.59
N THR A 172 17.70 -21.91 -5.35
CA THR A 172 18.27 -22.91 -4.44
C THR A 172 17.26 -24.01 -4.13
N LEU A 173 16.00 -23.68 -3.82
CA LEU A 173 14.95 -24.69 -3.61
C LEU A 173 14.74 -25.58 -4.84
N LEU A 174 14.76 -25.01 -6.04
CA LEU A 174 14.65 -25.78 -7.28
C LEU A 174 15.87 -26.68 -7.53
N LYS A 175 17.07 -26.21 -7.20
CA LYS A 175 18.29 -27.01 -7.30
C LYS A 175 18.25 -28.19 -6.34
N GLU A 176 17.89 -27.96 -5.08
CA GLU A 176 17.75 -29.01 -4.08
C GLU A 176 16.64 -30.01 -4.46
N ALA A 177 15.50 -29.53 -4.95
CA ALA A 177 14.42 -30.40 -5.40
C ALA A 177 14.80 -31.31 -6.58
N LYS A 178 15.74 -30.86 -7.44
CA LYS A 178 16.27 -31.62 -8.57
C LYS A 178 17.52 -32.44 -8.24
N ASP A 179 18.09 -32.31 -7.03
CA ASP A 179 19.22 -33.15 -6.61
C ASP A 179 18.70 -34.55 -6.26
N ASP A 180 19.19 -35.57 -6.98
CA ASP A 180 18.75 -36.96 -6.86
C ASP A 180 19.44 -37.72 -5.72
N LYS A 181 20.37 -37.11 -4.98
CA LYS A 181 21.08 -37.76 -3.85
C LYS A 181 20.14 -38.26 -2.75
N ASP A 182 19.10 -37.49 -2.46
CA ASP A 182 18.10 -37.80 -1.46
C ASP A 182 16.73 -37.37 -1.98
N THR A 183 15.80 -38.30 -2.12
CA THR A 183 14.48 -38.07 -2.71
C THR A 183 13.39 -37.83 -1.67
N PHE A 184 13.67 -38.03 -0.38
CA PHE A 184 12.69 -37.95 0.71
C PHE A 184 11.41 -38.76 0.46
N ALA A 185 11.52 -39.92 -0.19
CA ALA A 185 10.36 -40.78 -0.49
C ALA A 185 9.77 -41.44 0.76
N ASP A 186 10.54 -41.53 1.83
CA ASP A 186 10.20 -42.08 3.14
C ASP A 186 9.43 -41.10 4.04
N ILE A 187 9.53 -39.80 3.78
CA ILE A 187 8.87 -38.76 4.57
C ILE A 187 7.49 -38.46 3.98
N PRO A 188 6.39 -38.69 4.72
CA PRO A 188 5.06 -38.35 4.21
C PRO A 188 4.86 -36.84 4.14
N LEU A 189 4.18 -36.38 3.09
CA LEU A 189 3.81 -34.99 2.93
C LEU A 189 2.61 -34.63 3.83
N ASP A 190 2.88 -33.93 4.94
CA ASP A 190 1.85 -33.42 5.83
C ASP A 190 1.28 -32.09 5.32
N LEU A 191 0.14 -32.15 4.62
CA LEU A 191 -0.58 -30.98 4.14
C LEU A 191 -1.84 -30.75 4.98
N PRO A 192 -2.13 -29.49 5.38
CA PRO A 192 -3.41 -29.17 5.98
C PRO A 192 -4.54 -29.49 4.99
N GLN A 193 -5.67 -29.97 5.52
CA GLN A 193 -6.84 -30.23 4.70
C GLN A 193 -7.30 -28.94 3.98
N PRO A 194 -7.61 -29.01 2.68
CA PRO A 194 -8.06 -27.84 1.94
C PRO A 194 -9.39 -27.35 2.49
N LYS A 195 -9.58 -26.04 2.47
CA LYS A 195 -10.81 -25.42 2.98
C LYS A 195 -11.98 -25.80 2.08
N LYS A 196 -12.97 -26.49 2.65
CA LYS A 196 -14.20 -26.83 1.95
C LYS A 196 -14.96 -25.56 1.58
N LYS A 197 -15.12 -25.29 0.29
CA LYS A 197 -15.96 -24.20 -0.22
C LYS A 197 -17.40 -24.68 -0.24
N LEU A 198 -18.23 -24.14 0.64
CA LEU A 198 -19.66 -24.37 0.62
C LEU A 198 -20.24 -23.66 -0.60
N VAL A 199 -20.92 -24.40 -1.46
CA VAL A 199 -21.63 -23.85 -2.61
C VAL A 199 -23.12 -23.87 -2.28
N PHE A 200 -23.84 -22.84 -2.73
CA PHE A 200 -25.29 -22.82 -2.61
C PHE A 200 -25.87 -24.04 -3.33
N PRO A 201 -26.67 -24.89 -2.64
CA PRO A 201 -27.28 -26.06 -3.27
C PRO A 201 -28.14 -25.64 -4.46
N ALA A 202 -27.87 -26.25 -5.62
CA ALA A 202 -28.62 -25.94 -6.84
C ALA A 202 -30.12 -26.21 -6.67
N GLU A 203 -30.50 -27.18 -5.84
CA GLU A 203 -31.88 -27.55 -5.53
C GLU A 203 -32.67 -26.44 -4.82
N TRP A 204 -31.99 -25.56 -4.07
CA TRP A 204 -32.62 -24.43 -3.40
C TRP A 204 -32.77 -23.21 -4.31
N ALA A 205 -32.18 -23.25 -5.51
CA ALA A 205 -32.42 -22.21 -6.49
C ALA A 205 -33.89 -22.30 -6.88
N ARG A 206 -34.67 -21.24 -6.63
CA ARG A 206 -36.07 -21.14 -7.07
C ARG A 206 -36.11 -20.50 -8.47
N PRO A 207 -36.08 -21.27 -9.56
CA PRO A 207 -36.30 -20.71 -10.89
C PRO A 207 -37.69 -20.09 -10.98
N GLN A 208 -37.85 -19.02 -11.76
CA GLN A 208 -39.11 -18.29 -11.91
C GLN A 208 -40.32 -19.19 -12.27
N LYS A 209 -40.08 -20.31 -12.96
CA LYS A 209 -41.11 -21.33 -13.28
C LYS A 209 -41.73 -21.99 -12.04
N GLN A 210 -40.95 -22.24 -10.99
CA GLN A 210 -41.46 -22.84 -9.74
C GLN A 210 -42.31 -21.83 -8.94
N GLN A 211 -42.03 -20.53 -9.04
CA GLN A 211 -42.84 -19.50 -8.39
C GLN A 211 -44.23 -19.40 -9.01
N GLN A 212 -44.32 -19.50 -10.35
CA GLN A 212 -45.59 -19.53 -11.08
C GLN A 212 -46.45 -20.75 -10.71
N GLN A 213 -45.82 -21.93 -10.60
CA GLN A 213 -46.51 -23.15 -10.18
C GLN A 213 -46.98 -23.12 -8.71
N GLN A 214 -46.25 -22.45 -7.82
CA GLN A 214 -46.66 -22.28 -6.42
C GLN A 214 -47.78 -21.25 -6.25
N SER A 215 -47.83 -20.20 -7.08
CA SER A 215 -48.94 -19.24 -7.08
C SER A 215 -50.24 -19.81 -7.64
N GLU A 216 -50.16 -20.84 -8.48
CA GLU A 216 -51.33 -21.51 -9.07
C GLU A 216 -51.92 -22.62 -8.20
N GLN A 217 -51.23 -23.05 -7.12
CA GLN A 217 -51.80 -23.97 -6.14
C GLN A 217 -52.79 -23.21 -5.23
N PRO A 218 -54.10 -23.52 -5.28
CA PRO A 218 -55.09 -22.87 -4.43
C PRO A 218 -54.78 -23.19 -2.96
N GLN A 219 -54.78 -22.17 -2.11
CA GLN A 219 -54.71 -22.32 -0.66
C GLN A 219 -55.84 -23.25 -0.22
N GLN A 220 -55.51 -24.49 0.11
CA GLN A 220 -56.41 -25.39 0.84
C GLN A 220 -56.54 -24.78 2.24
N GLN A 221 -57.61 -24.02 2.44
CA GLN A 221 -57.96 -23.38 3.70
C GLN A 221 -58.43 -24.48 4.67
N GLU A 222 -57.75 -24.58 5.82
CA GLU A 222 -58.24 -25.29 7.02
C GLU A 222 -59.45 -24.58 7.64
#